data_AF-A0AAD9L5M8-F1
#
_entry.id   AF-A0AAD9L5M8-F1
#
_cell.length_a   1.000
_cell.length_b   1.000
_cell.length_c   1.000
_cell.angle_alpha   90.00
_cell.angle_beta   90.00
_cell.angle_gamma   90.00
#
_symmetry.space_group_name_H-M   'P 1'
#
loop_
_entity.id
_entity.type
_entity.pdbx_description
1 polymer ?
#
loop_
_entity_poly.entity_id
_entity_poly.type
_entity_poly.pdbx_seq_one_letter_code
_entity_poly.pdbx_strand_id
1 'polypeptide(L)'
;MTITWTDKVTNKEILERTGLPYMEDLLIRKNLRWTGHLMRMSSDRLPKQTIYSQLFFGHRKRRCPRLRFKYTIKRNLKLIDIKADSWTTLSQQRDKWRATVK
;
A
#
# COMPACT_ATOMS: atom_id res chain seq x y z
N MET A 1 21.16 -11.86 20.56
CA MET A 1 20.45 -11.04 21.56
C MET A 1 19.28 -11.84 22.08
N THR A 2 19.24 -12.13 23.38
CA THR A 2 18.17 -12.92 24.00
C THR A 2 17.25 -11.95 24.72
N ILE A 3 16.10 -11.62 24.11
CA ILE A 3 15.08 -10.77 24.73
C ILE A 3 14.06 -11.70 25.38
N THR A 4 13.76 -11.48 26.65
CA THR A 4 12.81 -12.25 27.45
C THR A 4 11.63 -11.39 27.86
N TRP A 5 10.53 -12.03 28.27
CA TRP A 5 9.31 -11.32 28.68
C TRP A 5 9.50 -10.40 29.88
N THR A 6 10.50 -10.67 30.73
CA THR A 6 10.86 -9.85 31.90
C THR A 6 11.47 -8.51 31.53
N ASP A 7 12.06 -8.40 30.34
CA ASP A 7 12.78 -7.20 29.91
C ASP A 7 11.84 -6.03 29.55
N LYS A 8 10.53 -6.31 29.38
CA LYS A 8 9.48 -5.32 29.07
C LYS A 8 9.83 -4.38 27.89
N VAL A 9 10.66 -4.86 26.96
CA VAL A 9 11.12 -4.12 25.79
C VAL A 9 9.95 -3.88 24.84
N THR A 10 9.79 -2.65 24.37
CA THR A 10 8.70 -2.31 23.44
C THR A 10 9.02 -2.77 22.02
N ASN A 11 7.99 -3.05 21.19
CA ASN A 11 8.20 -3.40 19.78
C ASN A 11 8.98 -2.33 19.00
N LYS A 12 8.80 -1.05 19.34
CA LYS A 12 9.56 0.06 18.75
C LYS A 12 11.07 -0.11 19.01
N GLU A 13 11.41 -0.38 20.26
CA GLU A 13 12.80 -0.57 20.67
C GLU A 13 13.43 -1.82 20.04
N ILE A 14 12.66 -2.92 19.88
CA ILE A 14 13.13 -4.10 19.15
C ILE A 14 13.46 -3.75 17.69
N LEU A 15 12.60 -2.98 17.02
CA LEU A 15 12.83 -2.56 15.64
C LEU A 15 14.04 -1.64 15.50
N GLU A 16 14.22 -0.70 16.43
CA GLU A 16 15.40 0.18 16.48
C GLU A 16 16.70 -0.61 16.68
N ARG A 17 16.71 -1.57 17.62
CA ARG A 17 17.88 -2.43 17.90
C ARG A 17 18.24 -3.34 16.73
N THR A 18 17.26 -3.82 15.99
CA THR A 18 17.46 -4.75 14.86
C THR A 18 17.63 -4.04 13.52
N GLY A 19 17.37 -2.73 13.45
CA GLY A 19 17.36 -1.97 12.20
C GLY A 19 16.25 -2.42 11.23
N LEU A 20 15.23 -3.12 11.72
CA LEU A 20 14.15 -3.63 10.89
C LEU A 20 13.07 -2.56 10.69
N PRO A 21 12.48 -2.45 9.49
CA PRO A 21 11.36 -1.55 9.25
C PRO A 21 10.10 -2.06 9.96
N TYR A 22 9.17 -1.15 10.25
CA TYR A 22 7.86 -1.53 10.76
C TYR A 22 7.13 -2.40 9.73
N MET A 23 6.34 -3.36 10.22
CA MET A 23 5.51 -4.20 9.35
C MET A 23 4.56 -3.38 8.48
N GLU A 24 4.03 -2.27 9.02
CA GLU A 24 3.18 -1.35 8.27
C GLU A 24 3.91 -0.75 7.06
N ASP A 25 5.16 -0.29 7.23
CA ASP A 25 5.98 0.26 6.14
C ASP A 25 6.21 -0.77 5.03
N LEU A 26 6.50 -2.02 5.42
CA LEU A 26 6.69 -3.13 4.48
C LEU A 26 5.42 -3.38 3.66
N LEU A 27 4.25 -3.43 4.33
CA LEU A 27 2.97 -3.64 3.67
C LEU A 27 2.62 -2.50 2.73
N ILE A 28 2.82 -1.25 3.16
CA ILE A 28 2.58 -0.05 2.36
C ILE A 28 3.46 -0.09 1.09
N ARG A 29 4.77 -0.35 1.25
CA ARG A 29 5.71 -0.44 0.12
C ARG A 29 5.35 -1.54 -0.86
N LYS A 30 4.99 -2.73 -0.38
CA LYS A 30 4.59 -3.86 -1.23
C LYS A 30 3.31 -3.54 -2.01
N ASN A 31 2.32 -2.97 -1.32
CA ASN A 31 1.07 -2.55 -1.94
C ASN A 31 1.34 -1.52 -3.04
N LEU A 32 2.08 -0.45 -2.77
CA LEU A 32 2.36 0.60 -3.76
C LEU A 32 3.26 0.12 -4.92
N ARG A 33 4.17 -0.83 -4.69
CA ARG A 33 4.94 -1.45 -5.79
C ARG A 33 4.01 -2.21 -6.74
N TRP A 34 3.04 -2.94 -6.19
CA TRP A 34 2.03 -3.65 -6.98
C TRP A 34 1.10 -2.68 -7.72
N THR A 35 0.69 -1.58 -7.11
CA THR A 35 -0.13 -0.55 -7.80
C THR A 35 0.61 0.12 -8.94
N GLY A 36 1.90 0.43 -8.77
CA GLY A 36 2.69 0.95 -9.88
C GLY A 36 2.78 -0.05 -11.03
N HIS A 37 2.89 -1.34 -10.73
CA HIS A 37 2.83 -2.38 -11.76
C HIS A 37 1.47 -2.40 -12.47
N LEU A 38 0.38 -2.34 -11.71
CA LEU A 38 -0.98 -2.27 -12.24
C LEU A 38 -1.18 -1.10 -13.21
N MET A 39 -0.65 0.09 -12.87
CA MET A 39 -0.79 1.28 -13.71
C MET A 39 -0.10 1.14 -15.07
N ARG A 40 1.01 0.40 -15.12
CA ARG A 40 1.77 0.09 -16.33
C ARG A 40 1.21 -1.10 -17.12
N MET A 41 0.32 -1.90 -16.55
CA MET A 41 -0.39 -2.94 -17.32
C MET A 41 -1.34 -2.30 -18.33
N SER A 42 -1.62 -2.99 -19.43
CA SER A 42 -2.66 -2.56 -20.38
C SER A 42 -4.05 -2.54 -19.72
N SER A 43 -4.94 -1.69 -20.24
CA SER A 43 -6.34 -1.54 -19.78
C SER A 43 -7.16 -2.82 -19.91
N ASP A 44 -6.73 -3.72 -20.77
CA ASP A 44 -7.47 -4.92 -21.19
C ASP A 44 -7.21 -6.07 -20.20
N ARG A 45 -6.25 -5.89 -19.29
CA ARG A 45 -5.90 -6.87 -18.26
C ARG A 45 -6.90 -6.81 -17.11
N LEU A 46 -7.44 -7.98 -16.75
CA LEU A 46 -8.41 -8.15 -15.66
C LEU A 46 -8.03 -7.44 -14.35
N PRO A 47 -6.78 -7.48 -13.85
CA PRO A 47 -6.43 -6.80 -12.59
C PRO A 47 -6.69 -5.29 -12.63
N LYS A 48 -6.33 -4.64 -13.75
CA LYS A 48 -6.53 -3.20 -13.92
C LYS A 48 -8.01 -2.88 -14.06
N GLN A 49 -8.73 -3.63 -14.88
CA GLN A 49 -10.18 -3.51 -15.03
C GLN A 49 -10.91 -3.67 -13.69
N THR A 50 -10.53 -4.66 -12.88
CA THR A 50 -11.18 -4.97 -11.59
C THR A 50 -11.02 -3.84 -10.57
N ILE A 51 -9.90 -3.12 -10.62
CA ILE A 51 -9.67 -1.99 -9.70
C ILE A 51 -10.49 -0.77 -10.08
N TYR A 52 -10.66 -0.53 -11.38
CA TYR A 52 -11.47 0.57 -11.90
C TYR A 52 -12.95 0.23 -12.05
N SER A 53 -13.32 -1.05 -12.00
CA SER A 53 -14.70 -1.47 -12.17
C SER A 53 -15.57 -1.07 -10.98
N GLN A 54 -16.84 -0.87 -11.29
CA GLN A 54 -17.92 -0.70 -10.34
C GLN A 54 -19.00 -1.72 -10.65
N LEU A 55 -19.58 -2.32 -9.61
CA LEU A 55 -20.71 -3.21 -9.78
C LEU A 55 -21.90 -2.38 -10.29
N PHE A 56 -22.53 -2.85 -11.36
CA PHE A 56 -23.72 -2.22 -11.94
C PHE A 56 -24.94 -2.36 -11.02
N PHE A 57 -25.07 -3.53 -10.37
CA PHE A 57 -26.09 -3.80 -9.36
C PHE A 57 -25.47 -4.28 -8.05
N GLY A 58 -26.19 -4.03 -6.95
CA GLY A 58 -25.81 -4.46 -5.60
C GLY A 58 -25.27 -3.32 -4.75
N HIS A 59 -25.70 -3.30 -3.48
CA HIS A 59 -25.31 -2.29 -2.51
C HIS A 59 -24.40 -2.90 -1.45
N ARG A 60 -23.48 -2.11 -0.90
CA ARG A 60 -22.67 -2.58 0.24
C ARG A 60 -23.52 -2.56 1.50
N LYS A 61 -23.30 -3.54 2.37
CA LYS A 61 -23.91 -3.57 3.70
C LYS A 61 -23.57 -2.27 4.45
N ARG A 62 -24.59 -1.69 5.08
CA ARG A 62 -24.47 -0.52 5.95
C ARG A 62 -23.64 -0.89 7.20
N ARG A 63 -22.97 0.09 7.82
CA ARG A 63 -22.04 -0.02 8.96
C ARG A 63 -20.58 -0.27 8.57
N CYS A 64 -20.06 -1.49 8.73
CA CYS A 64 -18.62 -1.81 8.62
C CYS A 64 -18.30 -2.73 7.43
N PRO A 65 -18.53 -2.29 6.17
CA PRO A 65 -18.08 -3.05 5.02
C PRO A 65 -16.55 -3.10 4.97
N ARG A 66 -15.99 -4.23 4.54
CA ARG A 66 -14.53 -4.37 4.37
C ARG A 66 -14.00 -3.30 3.41
N LEU A 67 -12.85 -2.73 3.75
CA LEU A 67 -12.17 -1.73 2.94
C LEU A 67 -11.75 -2.36 1.60
N ARG A 68 -12.13 -1.74 0.48
CA ARG A 68 -11.65 -2.19 -0.84
C ARG A 68 -10.19 -1.82 -1.01
N PHE A 69 -9.49 -2.65 -1.78
CA PHE A 69 -8.09 -2.41 -2.13
C PHE A 69 -7.84 -1.01 -2.69
N LYS A 70 -8.70 -0.48 -3.58
CA LYS A 70 -8.56 0.88 -4.12
C LYS A 70 -8.50 1.99 -3.05
N TYR A 71 -9.21 1.81 -1.93
CA TYR A 71 -9.16 2.76 -0.81
C TYR A 71 -7.89 2.57 0.02
N THR A 72 -7.40 1.33 0.15
CA THR A 72 -6.08 1.05 0.74
C THR A 72 -4.97 1.75 -0.04
N ILE A 73 -5.02 1.74 -1.38
CA ILE A 73 -4.07 2.49 -2.22
C ILE A 73 -4.10 3.98 -1.85
N LYS A 74 -5.30 4.59 -1.80
CA LYS A 74 -5.46 6.01 -1.47
C LYS A 74 -4.92 6.35 -0.08
N ARG A 75 -5.13 5.48 0.91
CA ARG A 75 -4.57 5.64 2.27
C ARG A 75 -3.05 5.57 2.24
N ASN A 76 -2.48 4.57 1.55
CA ASN A 76 -1.03 4.38 1.45
C ASN A 76 -0.34 5.55 0.73
N LEU A 77 -0.95 6.09 -0.33
CA LEU A 77 -0.45 7.28 -1.02
C LEU A 77 -0.40 8.50 -0.08
N LYS A 78 -1.44 8.68 0.76
CA LYS A 78 -1.47 9.76 1.75
C LYS A 78 -0.39 9.60 2.82
N LEU A 79 -0.12 8.36 3.25
CA LEU A 79 0.91 8.08 4.26
C LEU A 79 2.34 8.35 3.74
N ILE A 80 2.60 8.20 2.44
CA ILE A 80 3.89 8.52 1.81
C ILE A 80 3.89 9.94 1.20
N ASP A 81 2.86 10.73 1.47
CA ASP A 81 2.72 12.11 0.99
C ASP A 81 2.80 12.27 -0.55
N ILE A 82 2.32 11.26 -1.28
CA ILE A 82 2.22 11.33 -2.74
C ILE A 82 0.86 11.91 -3.12
N LYS A 83 0.87 13.02 -3.88
CA LYS A 83 -0.37 13.65 -4.38
C LYS A 83 -1.16 12.67 -5.25
N ALA A 84 -2.43 12.49 -4.89
CA ALA A 84 -3.38 11.56 -5.53
C ALA A 84 -3.70 11.88 -7.01
N ASP A 85 -3.36 13.07 -7.49
CA ASP A 85 -3.58 13.44 -8.90
C ASP A 85 -2.34 13.17 -9.77
N SER A 86 -1.15 13.13 -9.16
CA SER A 86 0.14 13.00 -9.87
C SER A 86 0.71 11.58 -9.92
N TRP A 87 0.22 10.67 -9.07
CA TRP A 87 0.81 9.33 -8.96
C TRP A 87 0.60 8.47 -10.22
N THR A 88 -0.44 8.72 -11.01
CA THR A 88 -0.71 7.96 -12.24
C THR A 88 0.38 8.18 -13.27
N THR A 89 0.77 9.44 -13.52
CA THR A 89 1.88 9.81 -14.41
C THR A 89 3.21 9.36 -13.83
N LEU A 90 3.43 9.54 -12.53
CA LEU A 90 4.66 9.11 -11.85
C LEU A 90 4.85 7.58 -11.92
N SER A 91 3.77 6.81 -11.77
CA SER A 91 3.81 5.35 -11.80
C SER A 91 4.13 4.75 -13.18
N GLN A 92 3.95 5.50 -14.27
CA GLN A 92 4.37 5.05 -15.60
C GLN A 92 5.89 4.94 -15.70
N GLN A 93 6.61 5.85 -15.04
CA GLN A 93 8.07 5.83 -14.98
C GLN A 93 8.51 4.89 -13.86
N ARG A 94 8.93 3.67 -14.24
CA ARG A 94 9.28 2.59 -13.30
C ARG A 94 10.34 3.01 -12.28
N ASP A 95 11.36 3.74 -12.71
CA ASP A 95 12.50 4.11 -11.87
C ASP A 95 12.13 5.21 -10.88
N LYS A 96 11.43 6.25 -11.35
CA LYS A 96 10.89 7.29 -10.45
C LYS A 96 9.92 6.71 -9.43
N TRP A 97 9.02 5.82 -9.85
CA TRP A 97 8.09 5.15 -8.95
C TRP A 97 8.79 4.30 -7.89
N ARG A 98 9.84 3.57 -8.26
CA ARG A 98 10.63 2.78 -7.31
C ARG A 98 11.39 3.66 -6.32
N ALA A 99 11.89 4.82 -6.77
CA ALA A 99 12.58 5.77 -5.92
C ALA A 99 11.62 6.43 -4.91
N THR A 100 10.37 6.71 -5.30
CA THR A 100 9.38 7.33 -4.40
C THR A 100 8.78 6.36 -3.38
N VAL A 101 8.65 5.08 -3.71
CA VAL A 101 8.06 4.04 -2.83
C VAL A 101 9.14 3.38 -1.96
N LYS A 102 10.20 4.11 -1.58
CA LYS A 102 11.38 3.53 -0.95
C LYS A 102 11.22 3.24 0.53
#